data_AF-A0A4Y8CBY6-F1
#
_entry.id   AF-A0A4Y8CBY6-F1
#
_cell.length_a   1.000
_cell.length_b   1.000
_cell.length_c   1.000
_cell.angle_alpha   90.00
_cell.angle_beta   90.00
_cell.angle_gamma   90.00
#
_symmetry.space_group_name_H-M   'P 1'
#
loop_
_entity.id
_entity.type
_entity.pdbx_description
1 polymer ?
#
loop_
_entity_poly.entity_id
_entity_poly.type
_entity_poly.pdbx_seq_one_letter_code
_entity_poly.pdbx_strand_id
1 'polypeptide(L)'
;DAQGIDKRYTSSDGKTFAMIYFDQTTGKSGGIETIQTPNNFGNLKIIEQVEKNAKYGDKDSLFVGPPTKLNYDGKDFLGINFGMPIFNNKGKLIGVAGYTLDFSEVSETILDPKLDFFEGDLRFLMTDKGVITIHKNHNAILKTLGDINKDPSVEL
;
A
#
# COMPACT_ATOMS: atom_id res chain seq x y z
N ASP A 1 -11.89 -21.20 -19.81
CA ASP A 1 -13.23 -20.68 -19.51
C ASP A 1 -13.17 -19.46 -18.62
N ALA A 2 -13.34 -18.28 -19.21
CA ALA A 2 -13.49 -16.98 -18.53
C ALA A 2 -14.72 -16.21 -19.08
N GLN A 3 -15.61 -16.92 -19.78
CA GLN A 3 -16.83 -16.34 -20.34
C GLN A 3 -17.78 -16.02 -19.18
N GLY A 4 -17.99 -14.73 -18.91
CA GLY A 4 -18.90 -14.24 -17.86
C GLY A 4 -18.25 -13.37 -16.79
N ILE A 5 -16.91 -13.29 -16.75
CA ILE A 5 -16.21 -12.36 -15.84
C ILE A 5 -16.21 -10.97 -16.50
N ASP A 6 -16.66 -9.94 -15.75
CA ASP A 6 -16.54 -8.55 -16.18
C ASP A 6 -15.06 -8.22 -16.45
N LYS A 7 -14.76 -7.72 -17.66
CA LYS A 7 -13.40 -7.43 -18.10
C LYS A 7 -12.69 -6.44 -17.19
N ARG A 8 -13.43 -5.58 -16.48
CA ARG A 8 -12.86 -4.65 -15.49
C ARG A 8 -12.11 -5.33 -14.35
N TYR A 9 -12.47 -6.56 -14.02
CA TYR A 9 -11.82 -7.33 -12.97
C TYR A 9 -10.65 -8.20 -13.45
N THR A 10 -10.40 -8.26 -14.75
CA THR A 10 -9.30 -9.05 -15.31
C THR A 10 -8.27 -8.13 -15.95
N SER A 11 -6.98 -8.31 -15.65
CA SER A 11 -5.94 -7.52 -16.29
C SER A 11 -5.96 -7.64 -17.81
N SER A 12 -5.46 -6.63 -18.51
CA SER A 12 -5.46 -6.57 -19.98
C SER A 12 -4.70 -7.75 -20.61
N ASP A 13 -3.73 -8.32 -19.91
CA ASP A 13 -2.99 -9.53 -20.32
C ASP A 13 -3.67 -10.86 -19.95
N GLY A 14 -4.82 -10.80 -19.25
CA GLY A 14 -5.60 -11.96 -18.84
C GLY A 14 -5.04 -12.76 -17.66
N LYS A 15 -3.93 -12.33 -17.04
CA LYS A 15 -3.22 -13.11 -16.02
C LYS A 15 -3.70 -12.89 -14.59
N THR A 16 -4.25 -11.71 -14.31
CA THR A 16 -4.64 -11.32 -12.95
C THR A 16 -6.15 -11.09 -12.90
N PHE A 17 -6.82 -11.74 -11.95
CA PHE A 17 -8.18 -11.39 -11.55
C PHE A 17 -8.12 -10.64 -10.21
N ALA A 18 -8.71 -9.45 -10.16
CA ALA A 18 -8.85 -8.64 -8.95
C ALA A 18 -10.12 -7.79 -9.03
N MET A 19 -10.77 -7.59 -7.89
CA MET A 19 -11.85 -6.62 -7.74
C MET A 19 -11.29 -5.44 -6.96
N ILE A 20 -11.06 -4.32 -7.64
CA ILE A 20 -10.44 -3.14 -7.04
C ILE A 20 -11.45 -2.02 -7.00
N TYR A 21 -11.61 -1.44 -5.81
CA TYR A 21 -12.52 -0.34 -5.55
C TYR A 21 -11.71 0.83 -5.04
N PHE A 22 -11.91 2.01 -5.65
CA PHE A 22 -11.22 3.24 -5.30
C PHE A 22 -12.25 4.26 -4.82
N ASP A 23 -12.06 4.79 -3.61
CA ASP A 23 -12.87 5.89 -3.10
C ASP A 23 -12.29 7.22 -3.61
N GLN A 24 -13.03 7.90 -4.47
CA GLN A 24 -12.64 9.21 -5.02
C GLN A 24 -12.98 10.38 -4.09
N THR A 25 -13.77 10.15 -3.05
CA THR A 25 -14.30 11.21 -2.19
C THR A 25 -14.10 10.87 -0.71
N THR A 26 -12.85 10.66 -0.31
CA THR A 26 -12.47 10.35 1.08
C THR A 26 -13.19 11.28 2.06
N GLY A 27 -13.83 10.70 3.07
CA GLY A 27 -14.57 11.44 4.11
C GLY A 27 -15.97 11.90 3.71
N LYS A 28 -16.48 11.54 2.53
CA LYS A 28 -17.87 11.77 2.09
C LYS A 28 -18.56 10.45 1.76
N SER A 29 -19.89 10.43 1.83
CA SER A 29 -20.66 9.27 1.41
C SER A 29 -20.69 9.17 -0.12
N GLY A 30 -20.40 7.98 -0.66
CA GLY A 30 -20.41 7.71 -2.11
C GLY A 30 -19.01 7.73 -2.72
N GLY A 31 -18.92 7.89 -4.05
CA GLY A 31 -17.65 8.07 -4.75
C GLY A 31 -16.77 6.83 -4.93
N ILE A 32 -17.28 5.64 -4.61
CA ILE A 32 -16.58 4.38 -4.86
C ILE A 32 -16.71 4.01 -6.33
N GLU A 33 -15.57 3.87 -7.00
CA GLU A 33 -15.49 3.43 -8.39
C GLU A 33 -14.72 2.11 -8.51
N THR A 34 -15.06 1.33 -9.53
CA THR A 34 -14.28 0.16 -9.93
C THR A 34 -13.21 0.58 -10.91
N ILE A 35 -11.95 0.26 -10.62
CA ILE A 35 -10.83 0.48 -11.54
C ILE A 35 -10.46 -0.81 -12.26
N GLN A 36 -9.95 -0.67 -13.49
CA GLN A 36 -9.48 -1.79 -14.29
C GLN A 36 -8.25 -2.42 -13.62
N THR A 37 -8.24 -3.74 -13.46
CA THR A 37 -7.09 -4.46 -12.88
C THR A 37 -5.79 -4.18 -13.66
N PRO A 38 -4.75 -3.60 -13.03
CA PRO A 38 -3.46 -3.40 -13.67
C PRO A 38 -2.74 -4.72 -13.95
N ASN A 39 -1.97 -4.81 -15.04
CA ASN A 39 -1.20 -6.01 -15.38
C ASN A 39 -0.18 -6.40 -14.30
N ASN A 40 0.35 -5.43 -13.56
CA ASN A 40 1.32 -5.65 -12.48
C ASN A 40 0.68 -5.87 -11.10
N PHE A 41 -0.66 -5.87 -10.99
CA PHE A 41 -1.33 -5.96 -9.69
C PHE A 41 -1.02 -7.27 -8.96
N GLY A 42 -0.96 -8.40 -9.67
CA GLY A 42 -0.55 -9.69 -9.10
C GLY A 42 0.88 -9.72 -8.55
N ASN A 43 1.73 -8.74 -8.93
CA ASN A 43 3.12 -8.65 -8.49
C ASN A 43 3.29 -7.79 -7.23
N LEU A 44 2.19 -7.35 -6.60
CA LEU A 44 2.29 -6.58 -5.35
C LEU A 44 2.94 -7.43 -4.26
N LYS A 45 3.96 -6.87 -3.60
CA LYS A 45 4.70 -7.54 -2.52
C LYS A 45 3.80 -8.07 -1.40
N ILE A 46 2.68 -7.40 -1.13
CA ILE A 46 1.72 -7.85 -0.11
C ILE A 46 1.10 -9.21 -0.47
N ILE A 47 0.82 -9.45 -1.76
CA ILE A 47 0.25 -10.71 -2.24
C ILE A 47 1.26 -11.82 -2.01
N GLU A 48 2.50 -11.60 -2.43
CA GLU A 48 3.61 -12.53 -2.20
C GLU A 48 3.82 -12.82 -0.70
N GLN A 49 3.74 -11.80 0.16
CA GLN A 49 3.87 -11.97 1.61
C GLN A 49 2.75 -12.84 2.19
N VAL A 50 1.50 -12.63 1.77
CA VAL A 50 0.37 -13.44 2.20
C VAL A 50 0.54 -14.88 1.71
N GLU A 51 0.87 -15.09 0.43
CA GLU A 51 1.04 -16.42 -0.15
C GLU A 51 2.14 -17.24 0.51
N LYS A 52 3.25 -16.60 0.89
CA LYS A 52 4.40 -17.28 1.52
C LYS A 52 4.19 -17.58 3.00
N ASN A 53 3.48 -16.71 3.72
CA ASN A 53 3.49 -16.73 5.18
C ASN A 53 2.13 -17.07 5.80
N ALA A 54 1.03 -17.06 5.05
CA ALA A 54 -0.28 -17.44 5.55
C ALA A 54 -0.27 -18.93 5.95
N LYS A 55 -0.63 -19.20 7.21
CA LYS A 55 -0.78 -20.57 7.70
C LYS A 55 -2.10 -21.15 7.20
N TYR A 56 -2.16 -22.47 7.06
CA TYR A 56 -3.36 -23.17 6.62
C TYR A 56 -4.55 -22.85 7.54
N GLY A 57 -5.62 -22.29 6.97
CA GLY A 57 -6.84 -21.93 7.70
C GLY A 57 -6.72 -20.74 8.65
N ASP A 58 -5.65 -19.95 8.58
CA ASP A 58 -5.41 -18.80 9.46
C ASP A 58 -6.20 -17.55 9.05
N LYS A 59 -7.36 -17.36 9.68
CA LYS A 59 -8.30 -16.28 9.35
C LYS A 59 -8.04 -14.96 10.08
N ASP A 60 -7.06 -14.92 10.97
CA ASP A 60 -6.84 -13.79 11.88
C ASP A 60 -5.58 -12.98 11.54
N SER A 61 -4.74 -13.49 10.63
CA SER A 61 -3.52 -12.80 10.21
C SER A 61 -3.78 -11.62 9.30
N LEU A 62 -3.23 -10.47 9.68
CA LEU A 62 -3.07 -9.28 8.85
C LEU A 62 -1.60 -9.11 8.47
N PHE A 63 -1.33 -9.08 7.17
CA PHE A 63 -0.01 -8.77 6.63
C PHE A 63 0.06 -7.28 6.29
N VAL A 64 1.21 -6.66 6.55
CA VAL A 64 1.47 -5.26 6.27
C VAL A 64 2.70 -5.15 5.39
N GLY A 65 2.51 -4.62 4.18
CA GLY A 65 3.59 -4.36 3.24
C GLY A 65 4.42 -3.14 3.65
N PRO A 66 5.66 -3.01 3.15
CA PRO A 66 6.40 -1.77 3.33
C PRO A 66 5.72 -0.64 2.53
N PRO A 67 5.89 0.63 2.96
CA PRO A 67 5.59 1.79 2.12
C PRO A 67 6.30 1.67 0.77
N THR A 68 5.59 1.94 -0.31
CA THR A 68 6.13 1.80 -1.66
C THR A 68 5.42 2.71 -2.65
N LYS A 69 6.06 2.91 -3.80
CA LYS A 69 5.46 3.62 -4.92
C LYS A 69 4.53 2.67 -5.66
N LEU A 70 3.27 3.05 -5.79
CA LEU A 70 2.20 2.26 -6.38
C LEU A 70 1.59 2.99 -7.58
N ASN A 71 0.97 2.22 -8.47
CA ASN A 71 0.29 2.72 -9.66
C ASN A 71 -0.86 1.76 -10.01
N TYR A 72 -2.11 2.19 -9.79
CA TYR A 72 -3.30 1.38 -10.07
C TYR A 72 -4.17 1.88 -11.22
N ASP A 73 -3.94 3.10 -11.68
CA ASP A 73 -4.72 3.72 -12.76
C ASP A 73 -3.87 4.72 -13.54
N GLY A 74 -2.62 4.36 -13.83
CA GLY A 74 -1.66 5.23 -14.51
C GLY A 74 -1.09 6.36 -13.64
N LYS A 75 -1.69 6.66 -12.49
CA LYS A 75 -1.18 7.64 -11.53
C LYS A 75 -0.30 6.99 -10.47
N ASP A 76 0.93 7.48 -10.37
CA ASP A 76 1.85 7.12 -9.30
C ASP A 76 1.43 7.76 -7.97
N PHE A 77 1.46 6.98 -6.90
CA PHE A 77 1.26 7.47 -5.54
C PHE A 77 2.15 6.72 -4.54
N LEU A 78 2.38 7.32 -3.38
CA LEU A 78 3.04 6.66 -2.26
C LEU A 78 1.97 6.00 -1.41
N GLY A 79 2.08 4.69 -1.19
CA GLY A 79 1.08 3.98 -0.40
C GLY A 79 1.65 2.81 0.39
N ILE A 80 0.78 2.24 1.21
CA ILE A 80 1.02 1.02 1.97
C ILE A 80 -0.10 0.03 1.69
N ASN A 81 0.25 -1.25 1.64
CA ASN A 81 -0.70 -2.32 1.37
C ASN A 81 -0.90 -3.21 2.59
N PHE A 82 -2.14 -3.60 2.81
CA PHE A 82 -2.57 -4.56 3.82
C PHE A 82 -3.16 -5.78 3.12
N GLY A 83 -2.89 -6.97 3.64
CA GLY A 83 -3.34 -8.22 3.04
C GLY A 83 -3.84 -9.20 4.09
N MET A 84 -4.99 -9.82 3.81
CA MET A 84 -5.60 -10.87 4.61
C MET A 84 -5.84 -12.08 3.70
N PRO A 85 -5.40 -13.29 4.10
CA PRO A 85 -5.61 -14.49 3.30
C PRO A 85 -7.08 -14.90 3.27
N ILE A 86 -7.57 -15.31 2.10
CA ILE A 86 -8.90 -15.91 1.92
C ILE A 86 -8.71 -17.42 1.73
N PHE A 87 -9.41 -18.23 2.51
CA PHE A 87 -9.37 -19.68 2.41
C PHE A 87 -10.69 -20.27 1.96
N ASN A 88 -10.63 -21.42 1.29
CA ASN A 88 -11.82 -22.23 1.08
C ASN A 88 -12.20 -23.02 2.35
N ASN A 89 -13.30 -23.77 2.27
CA ASN A 89 -13.79 -24.62 3.36
C ASN A 89 -12.83 -25.75 3.77
N LYS A 90 -11.82 -26.06 2.94
CA LYS A 90 -10.74 -27.01 3.20
C LYS A 90 -9.46 -26.29 3.62
N GLY A 91 -9.52 -25.08 4.17
CA GLY A 91 -8.37 -24.35 4.70
C GLY A 91 -7.27 -24.00 3.69
N LYS A 92 -7.46 -24.25 2.39
CA LYS A 92 -6.50 -23.91 1.33
C LYS A 92 -6.66 -22.44 0.97
N LEU A 93 -5.54 -21.73 0.86
CA LEU A 93 -5.49 -20.35 0.37
C LEU A 93 -6.04 -20.29 -1.07
N ILE A 94 -6.97 -19.37 -1.32
CA ILE A 94 -7.62 -19.17 -2.62
C ILE A 94 -7.60 -17.71 -3.10
N GLY A 95 -7.11 -16.79 -2.28
CA GLY A 95 -6.99 -15.38 -2.66
C GLY A 95 -6.54 -14.50 -1.50
N VAL A 96 -6.53 -13.19 -1.75
CA VAL A 96 -6.15 -12.15 -0.79
C VAL A 96 -7.22 -11.07 -0.81
N ALA A 97 -7.73 -10.71 0.37
CA ALA A 97 -8.47 -9.47 0.58
C ALA A 97 -7.49 -8.42 1.10
N GLY A 98 -7.61 -7.17 0.67
CA GLY A 98 -6.64 -6.17 1.09
C GLY A 98 -7.13 -4.75 0.93
N TYR A 99 -6.36 -3.85 1.50
CA TYR A 99 -6.57 -2.41 1.40
C TYR A 99 -5.25 -1.75 1.04
N THR A 100 -5.33 -0.69 0.25
CA THR A 100 -4.21 0.19 -0.02
C THR A 100 -4.55 1.55 0.55
N LEU A 101 -3.65 2.10 1.37
CA LEU A 101 -3.77 3.47 1.85
C LEU A 101 -2.81 4.35 1.03
N ASP A 102 -3.32 5.42 0.44
CA ASP A 102 -2.54 6.51 -0.14
C ASP A 102 -2.09 7.45 0.98
N PHE A 103 -0.79 7.73 1.05
CA PHE A 103 -0.23 8.61 2.07
C PHE A 103 -0.41 10.10 1.78
N SER A 104 -1.06 10.50 0.68
CA SER A 104 -1.20 11.91 0.29
C SER A 104 -1.88 12.75 1.38
N GLU A 105 -3.09 12.37 1.83
CA GLU A 105 -3.84 13.09 2.88
C GLU A 105 -3.13 13.06 4.24
N VAL A 106 -2.51 11.93 4.57
CA VAL A 106 -1.72 11.78 5.80
C VAL A 106 -0.51 12.71 5.76
N SER A 107 0.14 12.85 4.60
CA SER A 107 1.28 13.73 4.40
C SER A 107 0.88 15.20 4.53
N GLU A 108 -0.24 15.60 3.92
CA GLU A 108 -0.77 16.95 4.06
C GLU A 108 -1.04 17.31 5.53
N THR A 109 -1.63 16.38 6.28
CA THR A 109 -1.93 16.57 7.70
C THR A 109 -0.65 16.65 8.54
N ILE A 110 0.26 15.69 8.38
CA ILE A 110 1.51 15.61 9.16
C ILE A 110 2.44 16.77 8.84
N LEU A 111 2.42 17.31 7.62
CA LEU A 111 3.31 18.35 7.14
C LEU A 111 2.65 19.75 7.06
N ASP A 112 1.41 19.92 7.55
CA ASP A 112 0.72 21.22 7.54
C ASP A 112 1.61 22.28 8.23
N PRO A 113 1.98 23.38 7.56
CA PRO A 113 2.81 24.45 8.15
C PRO A 113 2.24 25.06 9.43
N LYS A 114 0.91 24.99 9.65
CA LYS A 114 0.28 25.48 10.89
C LYS A 114 0.74 24.73 12.14
N LEU A 115 1.28 23.53 11.98
CA LEU A 115 1.81 22.74 13.08
C LEU A 115 3.31 23.00 13.31
N ASP A 116 3.97 23.87 12.52
CA ASP A 116 5.37 24.25 12.76
C ASP A 116 5.47 25.04 14.07
N PHE A 117 6.18 24.48 15.06
CA PHE A 117 6.36 25.11 16.37
C PHE A 117 7.57 26.05 16.42
N PHE A 118 8.60 25.79 15.62
CA PHE A 118 9.83 26.58 15.52
C PHE A 118 10.49 26.44 14.15
N GLU A 119 11.42 27.34 13.85
CA GLU A 119 12.19 27.28 12.61
C GLU A 119 13.04 26.00 12.54
N GLY A 120 12.90 25.23 11.47
CA GLY A 120 13.60 23.96 11.30
C GLY A 120 12.89 22.76 11.93
N ASP A 121 11.64 22.90 12.37
CA ASP A 121 10.85 21.77 12.87
C ASP A 121 10.75 20.61 11.85
N LEU A 122 11.04 19.41 12.36
CA LEU A 122 11.11 18.16 11.61
C LEU A 122 9.98 17.23 12.02
N ARG A 123 9.04 17.04 11.10
CA ARG A 123 7.94 16.09 11.20
C ARG A 123 8.07 15.07 10.09
N PHE A 124 8.11 13.81 10.44
CA PHE A 124 8.21 12.70 9.49
C PHE A 124 7.59 11.43 10.04
N LEU A 125 7.17 10.56 9.13
CA LEU A 125 6.72 9.20 9.45
C LEU A 125 7.75 8.22 8.90
N MET A 126 8.18 7.26 9.71
CA MET A 126 9.04 6.17 9.26
C MET A 126 8.61 4.82 9.82
N THR A 127 9.08 3.76 9.18
CA THR A 127 8.92 2.40 9.69
C THR A 127 9.89 2.13 10.83
N ASP A 128 9.65 1.03 11.55
CA ASP A 128 10.58 0.44 12.54
C ASP A 128 11.98 0.15 11.97
N LYS A 129 12.08 -0.12 10.66
CA LYS A 129 13.34 -0.30 9.92
C LYS A 129 13.97 1.02 9.45
N GLY A 130 13.46 2.15 9.90
CA GLY A 130 13.94 3.48 9.57
C GLY A 130 13.65 3.93 8.13
N VAL A 131 12.71 3.30 7.41
CA VAL A 131 12.32 3.74 6.06
C VAL A 131 11.41 4.95 6.16
N ILE A 132 11.88 6.07 5.62
CA ILE A 132 11.16 7.35 5.66
C ILE A 132 10.00 7.29 4.67
N THR A 133 8.79 7.53 5.17
CA THR A 133 7.54 7.48 4.39
C THR A 133 7.02 8.89 4.10
N ILE A 134 6.94 9.74 5.12
CA ILE A 134 6.45 11.12 4.98
C ILE A 134 7.55 12.03 5.47
N HIS A 135 7.97 13.03 4.67
CA HIS A 135 9.02 13.98 5.04
C HIS A 135 8.97 15.23 4.15
N LYS A 136 9.29 16.42 4.70
CA LYS A 136 9.34 17.70 3.94
C LYS A 136 10.31 17.66 2.75
N ASN A 137 11.49 17.07 2.95
CA ASN A 137 12.42 16.72 1.86
C ASN A 137 11.95 15.47 1.10
N HIS A 138 11.36 15.65 -0.08
CA HIS A 138 10.84 14.55 -0.90
C HIS A 138 11.93 13.55 -1.35
N ASN A 139 13.21 13.98 -1.42
CA ASN A 139 14.31 13.08 -1.80
C ASN A 139 14.69 12.09 -0.69
N ALA A 140 14.13 12.24 0.52
CA ALA A 140 14.30 11.31 1.63
C ALA A 140 13.25 10.18 1.62
N ILE A 141 12.12 10.37 0.92
CA ILE A 141 11.03 9.40 0.89
C ILE A 141 11.51 8.08 0.26
N LEU A 142 11.12 6.96 0.88
CA LEU A 142 11.54 5.59 0.58
C LEU A 142 13.03 5.27 0.80
N LYS A 143 13.82 6.20 1.35
CA LYS A 143 15.18 5.92 1.82
C LYS A 143 15.17 5.56 3.31
N THR A 144 16.21 4.88 3.76
CA THR A 144 16.43 4.69 5.20
C THR A 144 17.02 5.95 5.83
N LEU A 145 16.85 6.13 7.14
CA LEU A 145 17.50 7.24 7.87
C LEU A 145 19.03 7.23 7.66
N GLY A 146 19.66 6.05 7.69
CA GLY A 146 21.09 5.89 7.43
C GLY A 146 21.51 6.18 5.98
N ASP A 147 20.60 6.14 5.02
CA ASP A 147 20.90 6.55 3.64
C ASP A 147 21.07 8.06 3.52
N ILE A 148 20.32 8.83 4.31
CA ILE A 148 20.28 10.29 4.22
C ILE A 148 21.10 10.99 5.31
N ASN A 149 21.30 10.34 6.46
CA ASN A 149 22.12 10.83 7.56
C ASN A 149 23.31 9.88 7.74
N LYS A 150 24.50 10.38 7.42
CA LYS A 150 25.76 9.63 7.50
C LYS A 150 26.50 9.83 8.82
N ASP A 151 25.87 10.49 9.78
CA ASP A 151 26.45 10.65 11.11
C ASP A 151 26.66 9.26 11.77
N PRO A 152 27.82 8.99 12.37
CA PRO A 152 28.10 7.71 13.02
C PRO A 152 27.13 7.33 14.14
N SER A 153 26.39 8.29 14.71
CA SER A 153 25.40 8.04 15.77
C SER A 153 24.07 7.47 15.28
N VAL A 154 23.88 7.34 13.97
CA VAL A 154 22.67 6.75 13.40
C VAL A 154 22.75 5.22 13.53
N GLU A 155 22.19 4.69 14.61
CA GLU A 155 21.94 3.26 14.82
C GLU A 155 20.42 3.00 14.70
N LEU A 156 20.04 1.97 13.95
CA LEU A 156 18.65 1.50 13.76
C LEU A 156 18.51 0.05 14.22
#